data_AF-A0A1I6RKB5-F1
#
_entry.id   AF-A0A1I6RKB5-F1
#
_cell.length_a   1.000
_cell.length_b   1.000
_cell.length_c   1.000
_cell.angle_alpha   90.00
_cell.angle_beta   90.00
_cell.angle_gamma   90.00
#
_symmetry.space_group_name_H-M   'P 1'
#
loop_
_entity.id
_entity.type
_entity.pdbx_description
1 polymer ?
#
loop_
_entity_poly.entity_id
_entity_poly.type
_entity_poly.pdbx_seq_one_letter_code
_entity_poly.pdbx_strand_id
1 'polypeptide(L)'
;MTDTKDQKLSRAEIDCAYRLLLGRQANPAELDHMLARGHTHDSLRRVFMSSAEFQRKAGNVQRPGPGANATAPERAKTLIHLHVPKSAGSTLTSILAPTCPQAGRMTISDNDLQRLKVLPQQRRSELRFVFGHLSYGVGRLLPQDCAYITVLREPGTRLLSYFRYIQRVTDHPLHGPVSQKQMNFGDFLEYAAATPVARLEPDNGQVRRLAGFGARIDSLGTEDQLFRQALHNIFSEDVVYGLTEHFDDFLDRLTRRKIISHYSDARLNTAPEKTDIAPILEGLTGRQKEIFETFTRWDRTFYEICKTAYFA
;
A
#
# COMPACT_ATOMS: atom_id res chain seq x y z
N MET A 1 -21.74 -11.17 -22.39
CA MET A 1 -20.60 -11.64 -23.21
C MET A 1 -20.12 -10.46 -24.02
N THR A 2 -19.12 -9.75 -23.52
CA THR A 2 -18.35 -8.78 -24.30
C THR A 2 -16.92 -9.27 -24.27
N ASP A 3 -16.50 -9.74 -25.43
CA ASP A 3 -15.21 -10.28 -25.80
C ASP A 3 -14.12 -9.21 -25.58
N THR A 4 -13.44 -9.22 -24.42
CA THR A 4 -12.20 -8.47 -24.20
C THR A 4 -11.09 -9.13 -25.00
N LYS A 5 -11.09 -8.87 -26.31
CA LYS A 5 -9.93 -9.17 -27.16
C LYS A 5 -8.70 -8.52 -26.54
N ASP A 6 -7.66 -9.31 -26.35
CA ASP A 6 -6.28 -8.89 -26.06
C ASP A 6 -5.87 -7.73 -26.99
N GLN A 7 -6.06 -6.50 -26.53
CA GLN A 7 -5.79 -5.32 -27.33
C GLN A 7 -4.28 -5.12 -27.38
N LYS A 8 -3.71 -5.20 -28.59
CA LYS A 8 -2.29 -4.99 -28.83
C LYS A 8 -1.89 -3.57 -28.40
N LEU A 9 -0.80 -3.47 -27.65
CA LEU A 9 -0.29 -2.20 -27.15
C LEU A 9 0.20 -1.28 -28.27
N SER A 10 -0.11 0.00 -28.12
CA SER A 10 0.38 1.09 -28.96
C SER A 10 1.83 1.44 -28.65
N ARG A 11 2.47 2.16 -29.59
CA ARG A 11 3.85 2.64 -29.44
C ARG A 11 4.02 3.51 -28.19
N ALA A 12 3.03 4.35 -27.90
CA ALA A 12 3.04 5.24 -26.75
C ALA A 12 2.97 4.49 -25.42
N GLU A 13 2.19 3.41 -25.34
CA GLU A 13 2.07 2.58 -24.14
C GLU A 13 3.36 1.81 -23.86
N ILE A 14 4.01 1.28 -24.89
CA ILE A 14 5.30 0.60 -24.73
C ILE A 14 6.39 1.60 -24.30
N ASP A 15 6.44 2.79 -24.90
CA ASP A 15 7.38 3.83 -24.47
C ASP A 15 7.13 4.28 -23.01
N CYS A 16 5.86 4.40 -22.62
CA CYS A 16 5.48 4.67 -21.24
C CYS A 16 6.01 3.58 -20.29
N ALA A 17 5.91 2.30 -20.67
CA ALA A 17 6.44 1.19 -19.87
C ALA A 17 7.96 1.26 -19.70
N TYR A 18 8.73 1.65 -20.74
CA TYR A 18 10.17 1.90 -20.62
C TYR A 18 10.48 3.01 -19.60
N ARG A 19 9.73 4.12 -19.66
CA ARG A 19 9.91 5.23 -18.72
C ARG A 19 9.56 4.84 -17.29
N LEU A 20 8.47 4.10 -17.09
CA LEU A 20 7.98 3.71 -15.77
C LEU A 20 8.83 2.59 -15.14
N LEU A 21 9.12 1.53 -15.90
CA LEU A 21 9.75 0.31 -15.37
C LEU A 21 11.27 0.36 -15.46
N LEU A 22 11.81 0.99 -16.50
CA LEU A 22 13.26 1.10 -16.71
C LEU A 22 13.78 2.51 -16.47
N GLY A 23 12.96 3.53 -16.23
CA GLY A 23 13.45 4.89 -15.93
C GLY A 23 14.21 5.55 -17.08
N ARG A 24 13.96 5.15 -18.34
CA ARG A 24 14.54 5.75 -19.55
C ARG A 24 13.55 5.70 -20.71
N GLN A 25 13.79 6.48 -21.76
CA GLN A 25 13.07 6.30 -23.02
C GLN A 25 13.60 5.07 -23.78
N ALA A 26 12.70 4.41 -24.49
CA ALA A 26 13.06 3.35 -25.42
C ALA A 26 13.72 3.96 -26.66
N ASN A 27 14.71 3.29 -27.25
CA ASN A 27 15.16 3.69 -28.58
C ASN A 27 14.15 3.20 -29.65
N PRO A 28 14.17 3.76 -30.88
CA PRO A 28 13.21 3.39 -31.93
C PRO A 28 13.21 1.90 -32.27
N ALA A 29 14.37 1.25 -32.31
CA ALA A 29 14.48 -0.17 -32.63
C ALA A 29 13.91 -1.08 -31.53
N GLU A 30 14.06 -0.71 -30.26
CA GLU A 30 13.43 -1.39 -29.12
C GLU A 30 11.91 -1.29 -29.18
N LEU A 31 11.38 -0.12 -29.51
CA LEU A 31 9.94 0.08 -29.69
C LEU A 31 9.40 -0.76 -30.84
N ASP A 32 10.08 -0.75 -31.98
CA ASP A 32 9.68 -1.53 -33.15
C ASP A 32 9.67 -3.03 -32.85
N HIS A 33 10.68 -3.51 -32.11
CA HIS A 33 10.78 -4.90 -31.69
C HIS A 33 9.67 -5.32 -30.72
N MET A 34 9.35 -4.46 -29.75
CA MET A 34 8.29 -4.74 -28.77
C MET A 34 6.88 -4.65 -29.39
N LEU A 35 6.68 -3.75 -30.36
CA LEU A 35 5.45 -3.67 -31.16
C LEU A 35 5.25 -4.92 -32.03
N ALA A 36 6.31 -5.39 -32.69
CA ALA A 36 6.27 -6.57 -33.54
C ALA A 36 5.88 -7.85 -32.77
N ARG A 37 6.22 -7.92 -31.48
CA ARG A 37 5.85 -9.04 -30.59
C ARG A 37 4.41 -9.02 -30.12
N GLY A 38 3.67 -7.94 -30.36
CA GLY A 38 2.24 -7.85 -30.09
C GLY A 38 1.88 -8.08 -28.61
N HIS A 39 2.70 -7.56 -27.70
CA HIS A 39 2.50 -7.76 -26.27
C HIS A 39 1.15 -7.22 -25.78
N THR A 40 0.52 -7.97 -24.89
CA THR A 40 -0.50 -7.47 -23.95
C THR A 40 0.16 -6.80 -22.76
N HIS A 41 -0.60 -6.02 -21.97
CA HIS A 41 -0.10 -5.39 -20.72
C HIS A 41 0.62 -6.39 -19.81
N ASP A 42 0.02 -7.58 -19.58
CA ASP A 42 0.59 -8.63 -18.73
C ASP A 42 1.86 -9.26 -19.29
N SER A 43 1.91 -9.49 -20.60
CA SER A 43 3.10 -10.05 -21.24
C SER A 43 4.23 -9.01 -21.27
N LEU A 44 3.90 -7.73 -21.49
CA LEU A 44 4.85 -6.64 -21.49
C LEU A 44 5.47 -6.45 -20.09
N ARG A 45 4.62 -6.45 -19.04
CA ARG A 45 5.04 -6.41 -17.64
C ARG A 45 6.04 -7.53 -17.34
N ARG A 46 5.72 -8.77 -17.70
CA ARG A 46 6.62 -9.93 -17.50
C ARG A 46 7.96 -9.75 -18.22
N VAL A 47 7.95 -9.26 -19.45
CA VAL A 47 9.17 -9.03 -20.24
C VAL A 47 10.08 -7.97 -19.61
N PHE A 48 9.52 -6.86 -19.15
CA PHE A 48 10.33 -5.84 -18.46
C PHE A 48 10.86 -6.36 -17.12
N MET A 49 10.01 -7.00 -16.32
CA MET A 49 10.41 -7.49 -14.99
C MET A 49 11.46 -8.60 -15.05
N SER A 50 11.46 -9.43 -16.10
CA SER A 50 12.49 -10.45 -16.32
C SER A 50 13.74 -9.93 -17.05
N SER A 51 13.73 -8.68 -17.53
CA SER A 51 14.87 -8.11 -18.25
C SER A 51 16.09 -7.93 -17.34
N ALA A 52 17.27 -8.24 -17.87
CA ALA A 52 18.53 -8.01 -17.16
C ALA A 52 18.75 -6.53 -16.82
N GLU A 53 18.14 -5.61 -17.57
CA GLU A 53 18.17 -4.18 -17.26
C GLU A 53 17.37 -3.85 -16.01
N PHE A 54 16.13 -4.34 -15.91
CA PHE A 54 15.30 -4.20 -14.71
C PHE A 54 15.95 -4.85 -13.50
N GLN A 55 16.47 -6.07 -13.65
CA GLN A 55 17.14 -6.79 -12.57
C GLN A 55 18.44 -6.09 -12.11
N ARG A 56 19.22 -5.48 -13.02
CA ARG A 56 20.42 -4.69 -12.67
C ARG A 56 20.05 -3.39 -11.95
N LYS A 57 18.98 -2.70 -12.37
CA LYS A 57 18.50 -1.49 -11.67
C LYS A 57 17.92 -1.81 -10.29
N ALA A 58 17.29 -2.98 -10.13
CA ALA A 58 16.85 -3.51 -8.85
C ALA A 58 18.00 -4.04 -7.97
N GLY A 59 19.19 -4.28 -8.54
CA GLY A 59 20.34 -4.92 -7.90
C GLY A 59 21.12 -4.07 -6.89
N ASN A 60 20.82 -2.78 -6.73
CA ASN A 60 21.44 -1.94 -5.69
C ASN A 60 20.75 -2.04 -4.31
N VAL A 61 19.80 -2.97 -4.15
CA VAL A 61 19.29 -3.41 -2.84
C VAL A 61 19.82 -4.82 -2.60
N GLN A 62 20.74 -4.97 -1.66
CA GLN A 62 21.35 -6.25 -1.27
C GLN A 62 20.28 -7.32 -1.05
N ARG A 63 20.32 -8.38 -1.88
CA ARG A 63 19.62 -9.65 -1.64
C ARG A 63 20.46 -10.51 -0.67
N PRO A 64 19.85 -11.26 0.27
CA PRO A 64 20.53 -12.39 0.88
C PRO A 64 20.83 -13.43 -0.20
N GLY A 65 22.06 -13.97 -0.22
CA GLY A 65 22.50 -14.93 -1.22
C GLY A 65 21.76 -16.29 -1.16
N PRO A 66 21.89 -17.13 -2.20
CA PRO A 66 21.29 -18.46 -2.23
C PRO A 66 22.05 -19.39 -1.29
N GLY A 67 21.48 -19.65 -0.12
CA GLY A 67 21.97 -20.65 0.84
C GLY A 67 21.28 -22.00 0.65
N ALA A 68 22.02 -22.94 0.09
CA ALA A 68 22.03 -24.40 0.28
C ALA A 68 20.72 -25.18 0.50
N ASN A 69 20.53 -26.19 -0.36
CA ASN A 69 19.63 -27.34 -0.20
C ASN A 69 19.61 -27.91 1.23
N ALA A 70 18.42 -28.01 1.84
CA ALA A 70 18.04 -29.12 2.71
C ALA A 70 16.51 -29.13 2.90
N THR A 71 15.93 -30.30 2.71
CA THR A 71 14.54 -30.69 2.93
C THR A 71 14.05 -30.35 4.35
N ALA A 72 13.53 -29.14 4.54
CA ALA A 72 12.67 -28.80 5.67
C ALA A 72 11.19 -28.85 5.21
N PRO A 73 10.26 -29.33 6.04
CA PRO A 73 8.83 -29.29 5.69
C PRO A 73 8.46 -27.84 5.34
N GLU A 74 7.76 -27.64 4.22
CA GLU A 74 7.33 -26.34 3.74
C GLU A 74 6.56 -25.61 4.85
N ARG A 75 7.22 -24.65 5.50
CA ARG A 75 6.62 -23.94 6.62
C ARG A 75 5.49 -23.08 6.05
N ALA A 76 4.28 -23.29 6.56
CA ALA A 76 3.12 -22.50 6.16
C ALA A 76 3.40 -20.99 6.26
N LYS A 77 3.12 -20.27 5.17
CA LYS A 77 3.42 -18.84 5.01
C LYS A 77 2.68 -17.98 6.03
N THR A 78 3.26 -16.85 6.43
CA THR A 78 2.59 -15.84 7.25
C THR A 78 1.89 -14.81 6.38
N LEU A 79 0.61 -14.54 6.65
CA LEU A 79 -0.11 -13.42 6.04
C LEU A 79 0.13 -12.14 6.88
N ILE A 80 0.56 -11.07 6.22
CA ILE A 80 0.86 -9.78 6.84
C ILE A 80 -0.13 -8.74 6.32
N HIS A 81 -1.05 -8.30 7.16
CA HIS A 81 -1.97 -7.22 6.80
C HIS A 81 -1.37 -5.84 7.15
N LEU A 82 -0.90 -5.13 6.11
CA LEU A 82 -0.44 -3.75 6.20
C LEU A 82 -1.67 -2.83 6.30
N HIS A 83 -2.06 -2.52 7.53
CA HIS A 83 -3.22 -1.67 7.78
C HIS A 83 -2.84 -0.21 7.53
N VAL A 84 -3.19 0.30 6.35
CA VAL A 84 -3.17 1.73 6.04
C VAL A 84 -4.30 2.41 6.84
N PRO A 85 -4.02 3.44 7.65
CA PRO A 85 -5.08 4.12 8.39
C PRO A 85 -6.17 4.67 7.47
N LYS A 86 -7.41 4.36 7.86
CA LYS A 86 -8.66 4.83 7.23
C LYS A 86 -8.94 4.27 5.83
N SER A 87 -8.41 3.11 5.48
CA SER A 87 -8.70 2.38 4.23
C SER A 87 -9.46 1.06 4.45
N ALA A 88 -10.40 1.02 5.39
CA ALA A 88 -11.17 -0.20 5.74
C ALA A 88 -10.33 -1.38 6.29
N GLY A 89 -9.09 -1.16 6.73
CA GLY A 89 -8.27 -2.24 7.27
C GLY A 89 -8.80 -2.87 8.57
N SER A 90 -9.55 -2.15 9.41
CA SER A 90 -10.24 -2.76 10.55
C SER A 90 -11.26 -3.82 10.11
N THR A 91 -12.05 -3.51 9.07
CA THR A 91 -12.99 -4.47 8.46
C THR A 91 -12.26 -5.65 7.85
N LEU A 92 -11.18 -5.41 7.10
CA LEU A 92 -10.40 -6.50 6.55
C LEU A 92 -9.80 -7.40 7.65
N THR A 93 -9.31 -6.79 8.74
CA THR A 93 -8.80 -7.54 9.89
C THR A 93 -9.86 -8.40 10.55
N SER A 94 -11.10 -7.91 10.71
CA SER A 94 -12.18 -8.72 11.29
C SER A 94 -12.59 -9.90 10.41
N ILE A 95 -12.38 -9.79 9.08
CA ILE A 95 -12.63 -10.88 8.13
C ILE A 95 -11.47 -11.89 8.13
N LEU A 96 -10.21 -11.41 8.15
CA LEU A 96 -9.03 -12.27 8.05
C LEU A 96 -8.64 -12.93 9.38
N ALA A 97 -8.75 -12.23 10.51
CA ALA A 97 -8.29 -12.76 11.79
C ALA A 97 -8.92 -14.14 12.11
N PRO A 98 -10.23 -14.37 11.94
CA PRO A 98 -10.86 -15.66 12.20
C PRO A 98 -10.29 -16.85 11.41
N THR A 99 -9.64 -16.63 10.26
CA THR A 99 -9.09 -17.73 9.43
C THR A 99 -7.80 -18.34 10.00
N CYS A 100 -7.21 -17.70 11.03
CA CYS A 100 -5.99 -18.12 11.68
C CYS A 100 -6.24 -18.40 13.17
N PRO A 101 -5.69 -19.44 13.82
CA PRO A 101 -5.80 -19.61 15.27
C PRO A 101 -5.22 -18.41 16.05
N GLN A 102 -5.83 -18.05 17.19
CA GLN A 102 -5.42 -16.88 17.98
C GLN A 102 -3.93 -16.93 18.39
N ALA A 103 -3.40 -18.11 18.73
CA ALA A 103 -1.99 -18.28 19.12
C ALA A 103 -0.98 -17.93 18.01
N GLY A 104 -1.40 -17.95 16.75
CA GLY A 104 -0.60 -17.58 15.58
C GLY A 104 -0.84 -16.14 15.10
N ARG A 105 -1.63 -15.33 15.83
CA ARG A 105 -1.93 -13.94 15.49
C ARG A 105 -1.05 -12.98 16.29
N MET A 106 -0.61 -11.89 15.67
CA MET A 106 0.10 -10.81 16.38
C MET A 106 -0.27 -9.44 15.80
N THR A 107 -0.77 -8.56 16.67
CA THR A 107 -0.94 -7.14 16.35
C THR A 107 0.33 -6.37 16.68
N ILE A 108 0.85 -5.62 15.72
CA ILE A 108 2.05 -4.81 15.87
C ILE A 108 1.97 -3.53 15.04
N SER A 109 2.73 -2.50 15.43
CA SER A 109 2.86 -1.23 14.71
C SER A 109 4.34 -0.95 14.40
N ASP A 110 4.62 -0.01 13.50
CA ASP A 110 6.01 0.40 13.21
C ASP A 110 6.77 0.88 14.47
N ASN A 111 6.05 1.48 15.43
CA ASN A 111 6.61 1.91 16.71
C ASN A 111 6.88 0.75 17.68
N ASP A 112 6.27 -0.41 17.44
CA ASP A 112 6.32 -1.58 18.32
C ASP A 112 7.17 -2.73 17.76
N LEU A 113 7.90 -2.53 16.66
CA LEU A 113 8.65 -3.59 15.96
C LEU A 113 9.60 -4.39 16.86
N GLN A 114 10.09 -3.78 17.94
CA GLN A 114 10.92 -4.47 18.92
C GLN A 114 10.21 -5.68 19.56
N ARG A 115 8.90 -5.61 19.78
CA ARG A 115 8.11 -6.73 20.31
C ARG A 115 8.20 -7.96 19.41
N LEU A 116 8.29 -7.80 18.09
CA LEU A 116 8.50 -8.92 17.18
C LEU A 116 9.97 -9.37 17.17
N LYS A 117 10.92 -8.45 17.18
CA LYS A 117 12.37 -8.76 17.13
C LYS A 117 12.84 -9.59 18.33
N VAL A 118 12.33 -9.29 19.52
CA VAL A 118 12.73 -9.98 20.76
C VAL A 118 12.03 -11.34 20.96
N LEU A 119 11.04 -11.69 20.11
CA LEU A 119 10.42 -13.01 20.20
C LEU A 119 11.44 -14.10 19.82
N PRO A 120 11.49 -15.20 20.60
CA PRO A 120 12.26 -16.38 20.23
C PRO A 120 11.90 -16.83 18.81
N GLN A 121 12.89 -17.29 18.05
CA GLN A 121 12.69 -17.72 16.67
C GLN A 121 11.58 -18.77 16.54
N GLN A 122 11.47 -19.69 17.51
CA GLN A 122 10.39 -20.67 17.58
C GLN A 122 9.02 -19.98 17.60
N ARG A 123 8.80 -18.99 18.48
CA ARG A 123 7.55 -18.23 18.54
C ARG A 123 7.28 -17.44 17.25
N ARG A 124 8.30 -16.83 16.65
CA ARG A 124 8.15 -16.15 15.34
C ARG A 124 7.76 -17.12 14.22
N SER A 125 8.25 -18.36 14.28
CA SER A 125 7.93 -19.40 13.30
C SER A 125 6.49 -19.95 13.39
N GLU A 126 5.81 -19.66 14.49
CA GLU A 126 4.40 -20.04 14.72
C GLU A 126 3.43 -18.95 14.25
N LEU A 127 3.91 -17.75 13.92
CA LEU A 127 3.05 -16.67 13.44
C LEU A 127 2.48 -17.00 12.06
N ARG A 128 1.18 -16.82 11.92
CA ARG A 128 0.42 -17.06 10.68
C ARG A 128 -0.34 -15.82 10.22
N PHE A 129 -0.67 -14.92 11.14
CA PHE A 129 -1.28 -13.63 10.81
C PHE A 129 -0.66 -12.48 11.62
N VAL A 130 0.02 -11.56 10.94
CA VAL A 130 0.58 -10.35 11.55
C VAL A 130 -0.14 -9.14 10.97
N PHE A 131 -0.61 -8.22 11.82
CA PHE A 131 -1.40 -7.10 11.34
C PHE A 131 -1.24 -5.85 12.19
N GLY A 132 -1.58 -4.70 11.60
CA GLY A 132 -1.58 -3.41 12.27
C GLY A 132 -0.93 -2.33 11.41
N HIS A 133 -0.69 -1.16 11.99
CA HIS A 133 -0.11 -0.01 11.28
C HIS A 133 1.39 -0.20 11.09
N LEU A 134 1.75 -1.13 10.20
CA LEU A 134 3.11 -1.55 9.88
C LEU A 134 3.45 -1.14 8.46
N SER A 135 4.74 -1.00 8.19
CA SER A 135 5.28 -0.74 6.86
C SER A 135 5.73 -2.03 6.17
N TYR A 136 5.77 -1.99 4.83
CA TYR A 136 6.25 -3.12 4.03
C TYR A 136 7.67 -3.52 4.44
N GLY A 137 7.97 -4.82 4.39
CA GLY A 137 9.28 -5.38 4.74
C GLY A 137 9.38 -5.94 6.16
N VAL A 138 8.35 -5.80 7.00
CA VAL A 138 8.31 -6.42 8.34
C VAL A 138 8.47 -7.95 8.29
N GLY A 139 8.07 -8.60 7.19
CA GLY A 139 8.25 -10.02 6.96
C GLY A 139 9.71 -10.49 6.98
N ARG A 140 10.69 -9.60 6.77
CA ARG A 140 12.13 -9.93 6.93
C ARG A 140 12.50 -10.31 8.37
N LEU A 141 11.65 -9.98 9.34
CA LEU A 141 11.81 -10.36 10.74
C LEU A 141 11.24 -11.75 11.04
N LEU A 142 10.63 -12.44 10.06
CA LEU A 142 10.06 -13.76 10.23
C LEU A 142 10.94 -14.84 9.55
N PRO A 143 11.09 -16.02 10.15
CA PRO A 143 11.93 -17.10 9.61
C PRO A 143 11.25 -17.96 8.53
N GLN A 144 10.09 -17.53 8.01
CA GLN A 144 9.32 -18.21 6.97
C GLN A 144 8.87 -17.20 5.91
N ASP A 145 8.47 -17.71 4.76
CA ASP A 145 7.88 -16.91 3.69
C ASP A 145 6.63 -16.17 4.16
N CYS A 146 6.44 -14.99 3.59
CA CYS A 146 5.33 -14.11 3.92
C CYS A 146 4.57 -13.72 2.66
N ALA A 147 3.27 -13.45 2.82
CA ALA A 147 2.47 -12.73 1.85
C ALA A 147 1.94 -11.46 2.52
N TYR A 148 1.87 -10.36 1.80
CA TYR A 148 1.29 -9.11 2.28
C TYR A 148 -0.10 -8.93 1.71
N ILE A 149 -0.96 -8.33 2.52
CA ILE A 149 -2.27 -7.87 2.10
C ILE A 149 -2.49 -6.44 2.57
N THR A 150 -3.10 -5.60 1.75
CA THR A 150 -3.40 -4.21 2.12
C THR A 150 -4.64 -3.70 1.38
N VAL A 151 -5.17 -2.57 1.82
CA VAL A 151 -6.26 -1.87 1.15
C VAL A 151 -5.87 -0.42 1.03
N LEU A 152 -5.97 0.11 -0.19
CA LEU A 152 -5.75 1.51 -0.48
C LEU A 152 -7.08 2.26 -0.47
N ARG A 153 -7.00 3.59 -0.43
CA ARG A 153 -8.16 4.48 -0.51
C ARG A 153 -7.82 5.72 -1.30
N GLU A 154 -8.83 6.32 -1.93
CA GLU A 154 -8.68 7.64 -2.54
C GLU A 154 -8.08 8.63 -1.50
N PRO A 155 -6.91 9.24 -1.78
CA PRO A 155 -6.13 9.94 -0.78
C PRO A 155 -6.82 11.13 -0.10
N GLY A 156 -7.61 11.91 -0.85
CA GLY A 156 -8.31 13.07 -0.30
C GLY A 156 -9.33 12.65 0.75
N THR A 157 -10.22 11.73 0.40
CA THR A 157 -11.23 11.19 1.32
C THR A 157 -10.61 10.41 2.48
N ARG A 158 -9.47 9.73 2.26
CA ARG A 158 -8.69 9.08 3.32
C ARG A 158 -8.18 10.11 4.34
N LEU A 159 -7.58 11.20 3.87
CA LEU A 159 -7.02 12.26 4.71
C LEU A 159 -8.11 12.96 5.54
N LEU A 160 -9.25 13.29 4.92
CA LEU A 160 -10.41 13.82 5.65
C LEU A 160 -10.95 12.82 6.67
N SER A 161 -11.00 11.54 6.32
CA SER A 161 -11.43 10.48 7.25
C SER A 161 -10.47 10.34 8.44
N TYR A 162 -9.17 10.59 8.23
CA TYR A 162 -8.17 10.59 9.30
C TYR A 162 -8.36 11.76 10.25
N PHE A 163 -8.52 12.98 9.72
CA PHE A 163 -8.85 14.17 10.52
C PHE A 163 -10.11 13.94 11.39
N ARG A 164 -11.21 13.51 10.77
CA ARG A 164 -12.47 13.23 11.51
C ARG A 164 -12.32 12.10 12.53
N TYR A 165 -11.42 11.15 12.29
CA TYR A 165 -11.13 10.09 13.25
C TYR A 165 -10.40 10.65 14.47
N ILE A 166 -9.39 11.51 14.27
CA ILE A 166 -8.68 12.19 15.35
C ILE A 166 -9.65 12.99 16.23
N GLN A 167 -10.58 13.72 15.61
CA GLN A 167 -11.60 14.49 16.34
C GLN A 167 -12.49 13.63 17.25
N ARG A 168 -12.74 12.36 16.88
CA ARG A 168 -13.64 11.48 17.65
C ARG A 168 -12.92 10.62 18.68
N VAL A 169 -11.67 10.22 18.44
CA VAL A 169 -10.97 9.27 19.29
C VAL A 169 -10.12 10.00 20.32
N THR A 170 -10.61 10.06 21.56
CA THR A 170 -9.99 10.78 22.68
C THR A 170 -8.58 10.33 23.00
N ASP A 171 -8.30 9.04 22.80
CA ASP A 171 -7.00 8.42 23.11
C ASP A 171 -5.99 8.59 21.96
N HIS A 172 -6.38 9.22 20.84
CA HIS A 172 -5.44 9.50 19.75
C HIS A 172 -4.45 10.59 20.18
N PRO A 173 -3.12 10.45 19.94
CA PRO A 173 -2.13 11.44 20.39
C PRO A 173 -2.38 12.87 19.88
N LEU A 174 -2.99 12.99 18.70
CA LEU A 174 -3.36 14.28 18.10
C LEU A 174 -4.74 14.80 18.52
N HIS A 175 -5.53 14.06 19.31
CA HIS A 175 -6.88 14.46 19.69
C HIS A 175 -6.90 15.75 20.49
N GLY A 176 -6.06 15.88 21.53
CA GLY A 176 -5.95 17.11 22.32
C GLY A 176 -5.67 18.33 21.43
N PRO A 177 -4.55 18.32 20.66
CA PRO A 177 -4.23 19.41 19.74
C PRO A 177 -5.33 19.76 18.76
N VAL A 178 -5.99 18.77 18.15
CA VAL A 178 -7.01 18.98 17.10
C VAL A 178 -8.37 19.40 17.69
N SER A 179 -8.87 18.67 18.69
CA SER A 179 -10.22 18.84 19.24
C SER A 179 -10.31 20.01 20.21
N GLN A 180 -9.33 20.21 21.10
CA GLN A 180 -9.39 21.30 22.08
C GLN A 180 -9.26 22.67 21.41
N LYS A 181 -8.53 22.75 20.30
CA LYS A 181 -8.39 23.96 19.49
C LYS A 181 -9.52 24.13 18.47
N GLN A 182 -10.51 23.22 18.45
CA GLN A 182 -11.62 23.21 17.50
C GLN A 182 -11.16 23.36 16.05
N MET A 183 -10.04 22.73 15.70
CA MET A 183 -9.45 22.83 14.37
C MET A 183 -10.47 22.36 13.32
N ASN A 184 -10.66 23.15 12.28
CA ASN A 184 -11.28 22.67 11.04
C ASN A 184 -10.25 21.86 10.21
N PHE A 185 -10.68 21.32 9.08
CA PHE A 185 -9.80 20.51 8.23
C PHE A 185 -8.58 21.28 7.72
N GLY A 186 -8.75 22.54 7.33
CA GLY A 186 -7.67 23.43 6.90
C GLY A 186 -6.66 23.72 8.02
N ASP A 187 -7.14 24.00 9.23
CA ASP A 187 -6.27 24.21 10.40
C ASP A 187 -5.45 22.96 10.72
N PHE A 188 -6.05 21.78 10.58
CA PHE A 188 -5.36 20.51 10.74
C PHE A 188 -4.26 20.30 9.70
N LEU A 189 -4.49 20.66 8.44
CA LEU A 189 -3.47 20.58 7.38
C LEU A 189 -2.26 21.45 7.74
N GLU A 190 -2.48 22.70 8.16
CA GLU A 190 -1.40 23.60 8.56
C GLU A 190 -0.66 23.10 9.79
N TYR A 191 -1.39 22.62 10.80
CA TYR A 191 -0.81 22.04 12.01
C TYR A 191 0.08 20.82 11.70
N ALA A 192 -0.43 19.90 10.87
CA ALA A 192 0.32 18.71 10.45
C ALA A 192 1.54 19.11 9.62
N ALA A 193 1.44 20.10 8.72
CA ALA A 193 2.57 20.57 7.92
C ALA A 193 3.69 21.18 8.79
N ALA A 194 3.31 21.85 9.88
CA ALA A 194 4.24 22.45 10.83
C ALA A 194 4.82 21.48 11.87
N THR A 195 4.28 20.26 11.99
CA THR A 195 4.63 19.31 13.06
C THR A 195 5.11 17.98 12.47
N PRO A 196 6.44 17.71 12.44
CA PRO A 196 6.99 16.54 11.72
C PRO A 196 6.35 15.19 12.08
N VAL A 197 6.08 14.94 13.36
CA VAL A 197 5.45 13.69 13.82
C VAL A 197 4.01 13.58 13.33
N ALA A 198 3.24 14.67 13.39
CA ALA A 198 1.85 14.71 12.92
C ALA A 198 1.76 14.68 11.38
N ARG A 199 2.85 14.99 10.69
CA ARG A 199 2.94 15.03 9.23
C ARG A 199 3.01 13.64 8.57
N LEU A 200 3.55 12.63 9.25
CA LEU A 200 3.88 11.33 8.64
C LEU A 200 2.67 10.59 8.03
N GLU A 201 1.53 10.59 8.71
CA GLU A 201 0.33 9.89 8.23
C GLU A 201 -0.47 10.70 7.18
N PRO A 202 -0.60 12.03 7.32
CA PRO A 202 -1.17 12.89 6.28
C PRO A 202 -0.37 12.97 4.98
N ASP A 203 0.96 13.11 5.08
CA ASP A 203 1.85 13.36 3.94
C ASP A 203 2.21 12.06 3.23
N ASN A 204 1.46 11.73 2.18
CA ASN A 204 1.68 10.58 1.32
C ASN A 204 1.80 9.26 2.11
N GLY A 205 0.96 9.11 3.14
CA GLY A 205 1.04 8.03 4.12
C GLY A 205 0.90 6.62 3.52
N GLN A 206 0.15 6.46 2.42
CA GLN A 206 0.04 5.16 1.74
C GLN A 206 1.36 4.79 1.07
N VAL A 207 1.94 5.71 0.29
CA VAL A 207 3.25 5.55 -0.35
C VAL A 207 4.33 5.28 0.69
N ARG A 208 4.41 6.07 1.78
CA ARG A 208 5.42 5.85 2.84
C ARG A 208 5.33 4.45 3.43
N ARG A 209 4.13 4.01 3.77
CA ARG A 209 3.90 2.70 4.40
C ARG A 209 4.27 1.56 3.45
N LEU A 210 3.85 1.65 2.18
CA LEU A 210 4.17 0.65 1.17
C LEU A 210 5.65 0.67 0.77
N ALA A 211 6.33 1.81 0.89
CA ALA A 211 7.77 1.91 0.66
C ALA A 211 8.61 1.30 1.82
N GLY A 212 8.04 1.14 3.02
CA GLY A 212 8.76 0.65 4.20
C GLY A 212 9.13 1.72 5.24
N PHE A 213 8.58 2.94 5.13
CA PHE A 213 9.03 4.14 5.85
C PHE A 213 7.93 4.86 6.64
N GLY A 214 6.81 4.21 6.96
CA GLY A 214 5.61 4.83 7.55
C GLY A 214 5.82 5.56 8.89
N ALA A 215 6.85 5.23 9.66
CA ALA A 215 7.20 5.89 10.94
C ALA A 215 8.53 6.68 10.90
N ARG A 216 9.10 6.90 9.71
CA ARG A 216 10.46 7.43 9.53
C ARG A 216 10.44 8.92 9.19
N ILE A 217 10.64 9.78 10.20
CA ILE A 217 10.67 11.25 10.03
C ILE A 217 11.77 11.68 9.06
N ASP A 218 12.90 10.97 9.05
CA ASP A 218 14.02 11.13 8.12
C ASP A 218 13.65 10.87 6.65
N SER A 219 12.45 10.35 6.38
CA SER A 219 11.94 10.13 5.02
C SER A 219 11.12 11.31 4.46
N LEU A 220 10.84 12.36 5.25
CA LEU A 220 10.17 13.56 4.74
C LEU A 220 11.05 14.26 3.69
N GLY A 221 10.49 14.60 2.54
CA GLY A 221 11.20 15.23 1.42
C GLY A 221 11.82 14.27 0.41
N THR A 222 11.64 12.95 0.55
CA THR A 222 12.15 11.93 -0.39
C THR A 222 11.03 11.17 -1.11
N GLU A 223 9.87 11.80 -1.27
CA GLU A 223 8.65 11.13 -1.72
C GLU A 223 8.76 10.53 -3.13
N ASP A 224 9.61 11.08 -4.00
CA ASP A 224 9.86 10.53 -5.34
C ASP A 224 10.51 9.13 -5.28
N GLN A 225 11.45 8.94 -4.36
CA GLN A 225 12.12 7.66 -4.13
C GLN A 225 11.15 6.67 -3.47
N LEU A 226 10.42 7.14 -2.45
CA LEU A 226 9.41 6.32 -1.76
C LEU A 226 8.31 5.88 -2.72
N PHE A 227 7.87 6.74 -3.64
CA PHE A 227 6.87 6.41 -4.65
C PHE A 227 7.32 5.25 -5.55
N ARG A 228 8.56 5.29 -6.06
CA ARG A 228 9.13 4.20 -6.87
C ARG A 228 9.23 2.91 -6.07
N GLN A 229 9.66 3.00 -4.80
CA GLN A 229 9.76 1.83 -3.93
C GLN A 229 8.39 1.23 -3.58
N ALA A 230 7.38 2.07 -3.34
CA ALA A 230 6.01 1.64 -3.09
C ALA A 230 5.41 0.92 -4.29
N LEU A 231 5.63 1.44 -5.51
CA LEU A 231 5.22 0.76 -6.76
C LEU A 231 5.91 -0.60 -6.91
N HIS A 232 7.22 -0.65 -6.69
CA HIS A 232 7.96 -1.91 -6.71
C HIS A 232 7.36 -2.92 -5.72
N ASN A 233 7.08 -2.50 -4.49
CA ASN A 233 6.60 -3.38 -3.44
C ASN A 233 5.17 -3.84 -3.67
N ILE A 234 4.24 -2.96 -4.07
CA ILE A 234 2.83 -3.33 -4.21
C ILE A 234 2.57 -4.26 -5.39
N PHE A 235 3.44 -4.24 -6.41
CA PHE A 235 3.35 -5.13 -7.57
C PHE A 235 4.17 -6.41 -7.44
N SER A 236 4.86 -6.62 -6.32
CA SER A 236 5.51 -7.89 -6.00
C SER A 236 4.49 -9.03 -5.93
N GLU A 237 4.93 -10.24 -6.27
CA GLU A 237 4.06 -11.43 -6.35
C GLU A 237 3.45 -11.84 -5.00
N ASP A 238 4.11 -11.47 -3.90
CA ASP A 238 3.69 -11.75 -2.54
C ASP A 238 2.68 -10.72 -2.01
N VAL A 239 2.31 -9.69 -2.78
CA VAL A 239 1.39 -8.65 -2.34
C VAL A 239 0.03 -8.77 -3.02
N VAL A 240 -1.01 -8.72 -2.20
CA VAL A 240 -2.40 -8.63 -2.61
C VAL A 240 -2.96 -7.31 -2.10
N TYR A 241 -3.56 -6.50 -2.95
CA TYR A 241 -4.14 -5.23 -2.54
C TYR A 241 -5.58 -5.08 -3.04
N GLY A 242 -6.37 -4.32 -2.27
CA GLY A 242 -7.72 -3.90 -2.61
C GLY A 242 -7.88 -2.40 -2.59
N LEU A 243 -9.05 -1.93 -2.98
CA LEU A 243 -9.43 -0.52 -2.94
C LEU A 243 -10.66 -0.37 -2.05
N THR A 244 -10.66 0.63 -1.17
CA THR A 244 -11.79 0.89 -0.25
C THR A 244 -13.08 1.17 -1.04
N GLU A 245 -12.96 1.84 -2.18
CA GLU A 245 -14.05 2.20 -3.08
C GLU A 245 -14.65 0.98 -3.82
N HIS A 246 -13.91 -0.13 -3.84
CA HIS A 246 -14.28 -1.39 -4.50
C HIS A 246 -14.08 -2.58 -3.57
N PHE A 247 -14.42 -2.40 -2.28
CA PHE A 247 -14.11 -3.38 -1.25
C PHE A 247 -14.80 -4.73 -1.48
N ASP A 248 -16.03 -4.74 -2.01
CA ASP A 248 -16.75 -5.99 -2.30
C ASP A 248 -16.04 -6.80 -3.39
N ASP A 249 -15.60 -6.15 -4.48
CA ASP A 249 -14.79 -6.81 -5.51
C ASP A 249 -13.48 -7.36 -4.93
N PHE A 250 -12.90 -6.65 -3.94
CA PHE A 250 -11.72 -7.16 -3.25
C PHE A 250 -12.00 -8.43 -2.46
N LEU A 251 -13.11 -8.49 -1.72
CA LEU A 251 -13.51 -9.70 -1.00
C LEU A 251 -13.81 -10.87 -1.96
N ASP A 252 -14.42 -10.61 -3.11
CA ASP A 252 -14.63 -11.61 -4.16
C ASP A 252 -13.29 -12.14 -4.71
N ARG A 253 -12.29 -11.28 -4.90
CA ARG A 253 -10.94 -11.70 -5.29
C ARG A 253 -10.27 -12.56 -4.23
N LEU A 254 -10.38 -12.19 -2.95
CA LEU A 254 -9.82 -12.98 -1.86
C LEU A 254 -10.46 -14.37 -1.77
N THR A 255 -11.78 -14.44 -2.00
CA THR A 255 -12.53 -15.70 -2.04
C THR A 255 -12.10 -16.57 -3.22
N ARG A 256 -12.00 -16.01 -4.44
CA ARG A 256 -11.50 -16.73 -5.63
C ARG A 256 -10.07 -17.24 -5.46
N ARG A 257 -9.22 -16.49 -4.76
CA ARG A 257 -7.85 -16.88 -4.40
C ARG A 257 -7.78 -17.84 -3.20
N LYS A 258 -8.93 -18.22 -2.62
CA LYS A 258 -9.04 -19.09 -1.43
C LYS A 258 -8.25 -18.57 -0.22
N ILE A 259 -8.06 -17.24 -0.13
CA ILE A 259 -7.46 -16.58 1.05
C ILE A 259 -8.48 -16.53 2.18
N ILE A 260 -9.76 -16.36 1.83
CA ILE A 260 -10.91 -16.47 2.73
C ILE A 260 -11.89 -17.49 2.16
N SER A 261 -12.62 -18.20 3.03
CA SER A 261 -13.61 -19.20 2.63
C SER A 261 -14.96 -18.55 2.34
N HIS A 262 -15.44 -17.70 3.25
CA HIS A 262 -16.67 -16.93 3.16
C HIS A 262 -16.49 -15.62 3.96
N TYR A 263 -17.25 -14.58 3.61
CA TYR A 263 -17.35 -13.36 4.40
C TYR A 263 -18.82 -12.98 4.61
N SER A 264 -19.13 -12.44 5.79
CA SER A 264 -20.40 -11.75 6.05
C SER A 264 -20.19 -10.25 5.89
N ASP A 265 -21.23 -9.54 5.49
CA ASP A 265 -21.19 -8.12 5.10
C ASP A 265 -21.03 -7.14 6.28
N ALA A 266 -20.34 -7.57 7.35
CA ALA A 266 -20.15 -6.81 8.57
C ALA A 266 -19.04 -5.75 8.39
N ARG A 267 -19.31 -4.71 7.60
CA ARG A 267 -18.43 -3.55 7.49
C ARG A 267 -18.33 -2.83 8.85
N LEU A 268 -17.13 -2.77 9.42
CA LEU A 268 -16.87 -2.04 10.65
C LEU A 268 -16.43 -0.61 10.33
N ASN A 269 -16.94 0.36 11.08
CA ASN A 269 -16.54 1.77 11.00
C ASN A 269 -16.76 2.43 9.63
N THR A 270 -17.82 2.05 8.91
CA THR A 270 -18.26 2.74 7.69
C THR A 270 -18.56 4.20 8.04
N ALA A 271 -18.02 5.15 7.27
CA ALA A 271 -18.45 6.54 7.41
C ALA A 271 -19.95 6.59 7.09
N PRO A 272 -20.76 7.34 7.86
CA PRO A 272 -22.22 7.30 7.75
C PRO A 272 -22.75 7.58 6.34
N GLU A 273 -22.00 8.30 5.49
CA GLU A 273 -22.24 8.44 4.05
C GLU A 273 -20.90 8.59 3.28
N LYS A 274 -20.93 8.35 1.95
CA LYS A 274 -19.85 8.80 1.05
C LYS A 274 -19.76 10.33 1.17
N THR A 275 -18.79 10.80 1.94
CA THR A 275 -18.59 12.23 2.11
C THR A 275 -18.06 12.80 0.80
N ASP A 276 -18.86 13.65 0.15
CA ASP A 276 -18.35 14.54 -0.87
C ASP A 276 -17.35 15.52 -0.22
N ILE A 277 -16.10 15.43 -0.65
CA ILE A 277 -15.01 16.26 -0.13
C ILE A 277 -14.94 17.61 -0.84
N ALA A 278 -15.57 17.76 -2.01
CA ALA A 278 -15.44 18.96 -2.84
C ALA A 278 -15.81 20.25 -2.09
N PRO A 279 -16.94 20.34 -1.35
CA PRO A 279 -17.28 21.56 -0.60
C PRO A 279 -16.25 21.92 0.48
N ILE A 280 -15.61 20.91 1.07
CA ILE A 280 -14.57 21.12 2.09
C ILE A 280 -13.30 21.68 1.43
N LEU A 281 -12.93 21.18 0.25
CA LEU A 281 -11.76 21.67 -0.48
C LEU A 281 -11.97 23.07 -1.05
N GLU A 282 -13.18 23.40 -1.49
CA GLU A 282 -13.54 24.74 -1.96
C GLU A 282 -13.30 25.81 -0.89
N GLY A 283 -13.67 25.49 0.36
CA GLY A 283 -13.50 26.36 1.53
C GLY A 283 -12.06 26.50 2.05
N LEU A 284 -11.09 25.77 1.50
CA LEU A 284 -9.68 25.91 1.90
C LEU A 284 -9.06 27.20 1.38
N THR A 285 -8.19 27.81 2.18
CA THR A 285 -7.33 28.93 1.73
C THR A 285 -6.32 28.45 0.68
N GLY A 286 -5.69 29.39 -0.05
CA GLY A 286 -4.65 29.04 -1.04
C GLY A 286 -3.52 28.20 -0.44
N ARG A 287 -3.01 28.60 0.73
CA ARG A 287 -1.99 27.85 1.47
C ARG A 287 -2.47 26.44 1.85
N GLN A 288 -3.69 26.30 2.33
CA GLN A 288 -4.24 24.99 2.73
C GLN A 288 -4.42 24.06 1.53
N LYS A 289 -4.80 24.61 0.36
CA LYS A 289 -4.85 23.86 -0.91
C LYS A 289 -3.47 23.35 -1.32
N GLU A 290 -2.43 24.18 -1.21
CA GLU A 290 -1.04 23.78 -1.51
C GLU A 290 -0.56 22.66 -0.57
N ILE A 291 -0.88 22.74 0.72
CA ILE A 291 -0.56 21.69 1.69
C ILE A 291 -1.32 20.40 1.36
N PHE A 292 -2.61 20.48 1.08
CA PHE A 292 -3.43 19.34 0.69
C PHE A 292 -2.89 18.64 -0.56
N GLU A 293 -2.54 19.42 -1.59
CA GLU A 293 -1.93 18.89 -2.81
C GLU A 293 -0.59 18.22 -2.50
N THR A 294 0.27 18.84 -1.69
CA THR A 294 1.55 18.23 -1.27
C THR A 294 1.34 16.90 -0.55
N PHE A 295 0.39 16.84 0.38
CA PHE A 295 0.10 15.65 1.17
C PHE A 295 -0.51 14.51 0.37
N THR A 296 -1.18 14.82 -0.74
CA THR A 296 -1.90 13.81 -1.53
C THR A 296 -1.28 13.50 -2.88
N ARG A 297 -0.33 14.30 -3.38
CA ARG A 297 0.21 14.21 -4.74
C ARG A 297 0.70 12.82 -5.14
N TRP A 298 1.58 12.22 -4.34
CA TRP A 298 2.18 10.93 -4.65
C TRP A 298 1.21 9.79 -4.36
N ASP A 299 0.48 9.88 -3.25
CA ASP A 299 -0.60 8.94 -2.93
C ASP A 299 -1.67 8.89 -4.04
N ARG A 300 -2.00 10.04 -4.67
CA ARG A 300 -3.01 10.14 -5.75
C ARG A 300 -2.52 9.45 -7.00
N THR A 301 -1.29 9.76 -7.40
CA THR A 301 -0.66 9.11 -8.55
C THR A 301 -0.52 7.59 -8.32
N PHE A 302 -0.10 7.19 -7.11
CA PHE A 302 0.05 5.79 -6.72
C PHE A 302 -1.30 5.05 -6.74
N TYR A 303 -2.33 5.65 -6.16
CA TYR A 303 -3.67 5.09 -6.12
C TYR A 303 -4.24 4.90 -7.53
N GLU A 304 -4.14 5.88 -8.43
CA GLU A 304 -4.65 5.75 -9.80
C GLU A 304 -3.93 4.67 -10.62
N ILE A 305 -2.60 4.54 -10.45
CA ILE A 305 -1.84 3.44 -11.06
C ILE A 305 -2.31 2.09 -10.52
N CYS A 306 -2.44 1.96 -9.20
CA CYS A 306 -2.91 0.72 -8.57
C CYS A 306 -4.34 0.40 -8.99
N LYS A 307 -5.23 1.39 -9.06
CA LYS A 307 -6.61 1.22 -9.50
C LYS A 307 -6.70 0.77 -10.95
N THR A 308 -5.92 1.38 -11.83
CA THR A 308 -5.86 0.98 -13.24
C THR A 308 -5.39 -0.47 -13.36
N ALA A 309 -4.28 -0.82 -12.69
CA ALA A 309 -3.74 -2.18 -12.69
C ALA A 309 -4.66 -3.20 -12.01
N TYR A 310 -5.50 -2.77 -11.08
CA TYR A 310 -6.47 -3.63 -10.40
C TYR A 310 -7.61 -4.06 -11.32
N PHE A 311 -8.02 -3.21 -12.27
CA PHE A 311 -9.12 -3.49 -13.21
C PHE A 311 -8.67 -3.86 -14.63
N ALA A 312 -7.37 -3.86 -14.90
CA ALA A 312 -6.80 -4.44 -16.11
C ALA A 312 -6.96 -5.97 -16.11
#